data_AF-M2SU73-F1
#
_entry.id   AF-M2SU73-F1
#
_cell.length_a   1.000
_cell.length_b   1.000
_cell.length_c   1.000
_cell.angle_alpha   90.00
_cell.angle_beta   90.00
_cell.angle_gamma   90.00
#
_symmetry.space_group_name_H-M   'P 1'
#
loop_
_entity.id
_entity.type
_entity.pdbx_description
1 polymer ?
#
loop_
_entity_poly.entity_id
_entity_poly.type
_entity_poly.pdbx_seq_one_letter_code
_entity_poly.pdbx_strand_id
1 'polypeptide(L)'
;LSPKVDLREYTSAYFLEVELPGIQKPNDIDMRWLDGSTLQIQVSIPKTDLEAEWGDAISHDKPHKKVQSASEYEKECDGRNGFGGGTEKQEAGARSSPERLMTKLWLNERRTGVYMRNFYFPIAVDTDAIQVRLRQGLLKVLVSK
;
A
#
# COMPACT_ATOMS: atom_id res chain seq x y z
N LEU A 1 5.89 1.87 -18.38
CA LEU A 1 4.45 1.48 -18.47
C LEU A 1 3.65 2.53 -17.72
N SER A 2 2.49 2.96 -18.22
CA SER A 2 1.64 3.95 -17.55
C SER A 2 0.28 3.34 -17.22
N PRO A 3 -0.44 3.86 -16.21
CA PRO A 3 -1.82 3.49 -15.95
C PRO A 3 -2.70 3.71 -17.19
N LYS A 4 -3.79 2.95 -17.28
CA LYS A 4 -4.83 3.16 -18.28
C LYS A 4 -5.67 4.36 -17.86
N VAL A 5 -6.04 5.19 -18.84
CA VAL A 5 -6.64 6.49 -18.57
C VAL A 5 -7.60 6.87 -19.67
N ASP A 6 -8.75 7.40 -19.27
CA ASP A 6 -9.64 8.19 -20.10
C ASP A 6 -9.53 9.67 -19.74
N LEU A 7 -9.53 10.54 -20.75
CA LEU A 7 -9.57 12.00 -20.61
C LEU A 7 -10.78 12.53 -21.38
N ARG A 8 -11.62 13.32 -20.71
CA ARG A 8 -12.77 13.99 -21.32
C ARG A 8 -12.65 15.49 -21.11
N GLU A 9 -12.95 16.22 -22.17
CA GLU A 9 -13.01 17.67 -22.15
C GLU A 9 -14.47 18.12 -22.19
N TYR A 10 -14.82 19.04 -21.29
CA TYR A 10 -16.08 19.77 -21.27
C TYR A 10 -15.80 21.25 -21.45
N THR A 11 -16.84 22.05 -21.66
CA THR A 11 -16.71 23.50 -21.80
C THR A 11 -16.06 24.15 -20.58
N SER A 12 -16.35 23.67 -19.37
CA SER A 12 -15.88 24.25 -18.10
C SER A 12 -14.74 23.50 -17.42
N ALA A 13 -14.38 22.29 -17.88
CA ALA A 13 -13.43 21.45 -17.15
C ALA A 13 -12.87 20.29 -17.99
N TYR A 14 -11.82 19.66 -17.46
CA TYR A 14 -11.31 18.36 -17.86
C TYR A 14 -11.60 17.31 -16.79
N PHE A 15 -11.97 16.10 -17.22
CA PHE A 15 -12.14 14.93 -16.35
C PHE A 15 -11.17 13.83 -16.76
N LEU A 16 -10.41 13.34 -15.80
CA LEU A 16 -9.53 12.18 -15.97
C LEU A 16 -10.06 11.02 -15.15
N GLU A 17 -10.08 9.83 -15.75
CA GLU A 17 -10.35 8.56 -15.05
C GLU A 17 -9.14 7.64 -15.22
N VAL A 18 -8.43 7.36 -14.13
CA VAL A 18 -7.17 6.60 -14.13
C VAL A 18 -7.38 5.28 -13.40
N GLU A 19 -7.15 4.17 -14.10
CA GLU A 19 -7.22 2.82 -13.51
C GLU A 19 -6.00 2.54 -12.63
N LEU A 20 -6.23 2.38 -11.32
CA LEU A 20 -5.26 2.13 -10.27
C LEU A 20 -5.67 0.90 -9.41
N PRO A 21 -5.76 -0.30 -9.99
CA PRO A 21 -6.15 -1.50 -9.24
C PRO A 21 -5.12 -1.83 -8.15
N GLY A 22 -5.62 -2.16 -6.95
CA GLY A 22 -4.79 -2.48 -5.79
C GLY A 22 -4.37 -1.27 -4.94
N ILE A 23 -4.68 -0.04 -5.36
CA ILE A 23 -4.51 1.15 -4.52
C ILE A 23 -5.74 1.34 -3.65
N GLN A 24 -5.55 1.43 -2.34
CA GLN A 24 -6.63 1.69 -1.39
C GLN A 24 -6.51 3.05 -0.71
N LYS A 25 -5.28 3.51 -0.45
CA LYS A 25 -5.03 4.73 0.30
C LYS A 25 -4.65 5.86 -0.66
N PRO A 26 -5.17 7.08 -0.46
CA PRO A 26 -4.75 8.24 -1.24
C PRO A 26 -3.24 8.49 -1.18
N ASN A 27 -2.57 8.13 -0.08
CA ASN A 27 -1.13 8.35 0.11
C ASN A 27 -0.24 7.58 -0.87
N ASP A 28 -0.76 6.56 -1.56
CA ASP A 28 -0.02 5.82 -2.59
C ASP A 28 -0.06 6.54 -3.95
N ILE A 29 -0.71 7.71 -4.02
CA ILE A 29 -0.88 8.56 -5.20
C ILE A 29 -0.29 9.93 -4.88
N ASP A 30 0.69 10.34 -5.67
CA ASP A 30 1.27 11.67 -5.65
C ASP A 30 0.83 12.44 -6.90
N MET A 31 0.36 13.67 -6.71
CA MET A 31 -0.10 14.53 -7.80
C MET A 31 0.53 15.90 -7.64
N ARG A 32 1.16 16.38 -8.71
CA ARG A 32 1.82 17.69 -8.72
C ARG A 32 1.70 18.37 -10.06
N TRP A 33 1.51 19.68 -10.03
CA TRP A 33 1.67 20.53 -11.19
C TRP A 33 3.16 20.72 -11.47
N LEU A 34 3.61 20.41 -12.69
CA LEU A 34 4.98 20.68 -13.13
C LEU A 34 5.13 22.13 -13.58
N ASP A 35 4.04 22.68 -14.11
CA ASP A 35 3.84 24.05 -14.57
C ASP A 35 2.32 24.35 -14.53
N GLY A 36 1.91 25.50 -15.06
CA GLY A 36 0.49 25.92 -15.06
C GLY A 36 -0.44 25.14 -15.98
N SER A 37 0.04 24.15 -16.73
CA SER A 37 -0.78 23.37 -17.66
C SER A 37 -0.46 21.87 -17.69
N THR A 38 0.50 21.41 -16.90
CA THR A 38 0.94 20.01 -16.88
C THR A 38 0.75 19.39 -15.50
N LEU A 39 -0.23 18.51 -15.36
CA LEU A 39 -0.44 17.71 -14.17
C LEU A 39 0.32 16.39 -14.27
N GLN A 40 1.21 16.13 -13.32
CA GLN A 40 1.84 14.83 -13.13
C GLN A 40 1.08 14.02 -12.09
N ILE A 41 0.81 12.76 -12.43
CA ILE A 41 0.28 11.75 -11.51
C ILE A 41 1.31 10.63 -11.39
N GLN A 42 1.82 10.42 -10.18
CA GLN A 42 2.68 9.30 -9.82
C GLN A 42 1.94 8.37 -8.85
N VAL A 43 2.09 7.07 -9.02
CA VAL A 43 1.39 6.05 -8.22
C VAL A 43 2.32 4.89 -7.91
N SER A 44 2.26 4.35 -6.68
CA SER A 44 2.99 3.16 -6.26
C SER A 44 2.02 2.00 -6.02
N ILE A 45 1.97 1.02 -6.91
CA ILE A 45 1.13 -0.18 -6.75
C ILE A 45 1.94 -1.26 -6.02
N PRO A 46 1.66 -1.52 -4.72
CA PRO A 46 2.44 -2.48 -3.95
C PRO A 46 2.21 -3.91 -4.45
N LYS A 47 3.21 -4.76 -4.28
CA LYS A 47 2.99 -6.21 -4.33
C LYS A 47 2.23 -6.62 -3.08
N THR A 48 1.25 -7.51 -3.26
CA THR A 48 0.50 -8.10 -2.15
C THR A 48 1.44 -8.95 -1.30
N ASP A 49 1.44 -8.75 0.02
CA ASP A 49 2.11 -9.63 0.96
C ASP A 49 1.19 -10.82 1.26
N LEU A 50 1.33 -11.88 0.46
CA LEU A 50 0.49 -13.08 0.56
C LEU A 50 0.72 -13.82 1.89
N GLU A 51 1.88 -13.70 2.50
CA GLU A 51 2.18 -14.34 3.78
C GLU A 51 1.47 -13.60 4.92
N ALA A 52 1.47 -12.27 4.89
CA ALA A 52 0.71 -11.48 5.86
C ALA A 52 -0.81 -11.69 5.74
N GLU A 53 -1.33 -11.87 4.53
CA GLU A 53 -2.78 -12.04 4.30
C GLU A 53 -3.27 -13.48 4.49
N TRP A 54 -2.45 -14.49 4.16
CA TRP A 54 -2.85 -15.90 4.09
C TRP A 54 -1.88 -16.84 4.81
N GLY A 55 -1.01 -16.34 5.68
CA GLY A 55 0.04 -17.10 6.36
C GLY A 55 -0.48 -18.38 7.02
N ASP A 56 -1.60 -18.31 7.74
CA ASP A 56 -2.24 -19.46 8.40
C ASP A 56 -2.67 -20.58 7.45
N ALA A 57 -3.01 -20.23 6.20
CA ALA A 57 -3.42 -21.18 5.16
C ALA A 57 -2.24 -21.75 4.38
N ILE A 58 -1.11 -21.05 4.37
CA ILE A 58 0.11 -21.41 3.62
C ILE A 58 1.06 -22.22 4.53
N SER A 59 1.10 -21.91 5.83
CA SER A 59 1.91 -22.65 6.82
C SER A 59 1.34 -24.04 7.07
N HIS A 60 2.14 -25.07 6.76
CA HIS A 60 1.75 -26.48 6.99
C HIS A 60 1.93 -26.94 8.45
N ASP A 61 2.51 -26.10 9.32
CA ASP A 61 2.59 -26.38 10.75
C ASP A 61 1.32 -25.90 11.45
N LYS A 62 0.33 -26.78 11.55
CA LYS A 62 -0.72 -26.63 12.57
C LYS A 62 -0.06 -26.86 13.94
N PRO A 63 -0.09 -25.91 14.89
CA PRO A 63 0.06 -26.31 16.28
C PRO A 63 -1.21 -27.12 16.62
N HIS A 64 -1.01 -28.38 17.00
CA HIS A 64 -2.06 -29.17 17.66
C HIS A 64 -2.54 -28.39 18.89
N LYS A 65 -3.64 -27.65 18.77
CA LYS A 65 -4.36 -27.12 19.92
C LYS A 65 -4.95 -28.30 20.67
N LYS A 66 -4.21 -28.79 21.68
CA LYS A 66 -4.78 -29.65 22.72
C LYS A 66 -5.94 -28.88 23.35
N VAL A 67 -7.12 -29.43 23.22
CA VAL A 67 -8.29 -29.05 23.98
C VAL A 67 -7.96 -29.21 25.47
N GLN A 68 -7.92 -28.11 26.20
CA GLN A 68 -8.22 -28.12 27.62
C GLN A 68 -9.19 -26.96 27.90
N SER A 69 -10.44 -27.36 28.06
CA SER A 69 -11.47 -26.60 28.74
C SER A 69 -11.20 -26.70 30.24
N ALA A 70 -11.12 -25.56 30.94
CA ALA A 70 -11.77 -25.33 32.23
C ALA A 70 -11.34 -24.00 32.89
N SER A 71 -12.38 -23.23 33.24
CA SER A 71 -12.54 -22.28 34.35
C SER A 71 -11.81 -20.93 34.37
N GLU A 72 -12.66 -19.90 34.44
CA GLU A 72 -12.47 -18.52 34.88
C GLU A 72 -11.75 -18.40 36.24
N TYR A 73 -10.99 -17.31 36.43
CA TYR A 73 -11.08 -16.35 37.55
C TYR A 73 -10.13 -15.16 37.27
N GLU A 74 -10.65 -13.94 37.42
CA GLU A 74 -9.94 -12.67 37.21
C GLU A 74 -8.88 -12.39 38.30
N LYS A 75 -7.78 -11.72 37.93
CA LYS A 75 -7.22 -10.63 38.75
C LYS A 75 -6.20 -9.76 38.00
N GLU A 76 -6.47 -8.46 38.07
CA GLU A 76 -5.65 -7.33 37.66
C GLU A 76 -4.63 -6.97 38.76
N CYS A 77 -3.39 -6.59 38.41
CA CYS A 77 -2.60 -5.53 39.06
C CYS A 77 -1.22 -5.28 38.41
N ASP A 78 -1.10 -4.11 37.78
CA ASP A 78 -0.09 -3.04 37.89
C ASP A 78 1.39 -3.31 38.30
N GLY A 79 2.30 -2.86 37.41
CA GLY A 79 3.41 -1.95 37.72
C GLY A 79 4.60 -2.38 38.61
N ARG A 80 5.80 -2.55 38.01
CA ARG A 80 6.95 -1.60 38.10
C ARG A 80 8.30 -2.20 37.65
N ASN A 81 9.06 -1.31 37.02
CA ASN A 81 10.46 -1.38 36.59
C ASN A 81 11.47 -1.78 37.69
N GLY A 82 12.57 -2.42 37.25
CA GLY A 82 13.80 -2.58 38.03
C GLY A 82 14.98 -3.01 37.15
N PHE A 83 15.73 -2.03 36.66
CA PHE A 83 16.95 -2.12 35.85
C PHE A 83 18.16 -2.61 36.68
N GLY A 84 19.09 -3.35 36.06
CA GLY A 84 20.51 -3.29 36.45
C GLY A 84 21.30 -4.60 36.45
N GLY A 85 22.40 -4.61 35.69
CA GLY A 85 23.60 -5.41 36.02
C GLY A 85 24.03 -6.41 34.95
N GLY A 86 24.86 -5.97 34.00
CA GLY A 86 25.43 -6.82 32.97
C GLY A 86 26.58 -7.70 33.43
N THR A 87 26.91 -8.70 32.61
CA THR A 87 28.28 -9.14 32.35
C THR A 87 28.30 -9.95 31.06
N GLU A 88 29.22 -9.58 30.17
CA GLU A 88 29.44 -10.17 28.86
C GLU A 88 29.92 -11.62 28.95
N LYS A 89 29.43 -12.47 28.04
CA LYS A 89 30.27 -13.45 27.33
C LYS A 89 29.60 -13.89 26.03
N GLN A 90 30.46 -13.91 25.01
CA GLN A 90 30.33 -14.37 23.63
C GLN A 90 29.23 -15.40 23.38
N GLU A 91 28.49 -15.21 22.28
CA GLU A 91 28.48 -16.19 21.19
C GLU A 91 27.85 -15.56 19.94
N ALA A 92 28.51 -15.79 18.80
CA ALA A 92 28.03 -15.47 17.47
C ALA A 92 26.82 -16.36 17.15
N GLY A 93 25.66 -16.01 17.68
CA GLY A 93 24.38 -16.56 17.27
C GLY A 93 24.05 -15.98 15.90
N ALA A 94 24.34 -16.74 14.85
CA ALA A 94 23.71 -16.57 13.55
C ALA A 94 22.20 -16.48 13.80
N ARG A 95 21.66 -15.26 13.79
CA ARG A 95 20.22 -15.07 13.66
C ARG A 95 19.89 -15.68 12.32
N SER A 96 19.36 -16.90 12.34
CA SER A 96 18.63 -17.44 11.22
C SER A 96 17.52 -16.44 10.96
N SER A 97 17.78 -15.54 10.02
CA SER A 97 16.72 -14.80 9.36
C SER A 97 15.68 -15.86 8.98
N PRO A 98 14.40 -15.72 9.39
CA PRO A 98 13.40 -16.72 9.04
C PRO A 98 13.54 -17.00 7.55
N GLU A 99 13.76 -18.27 7.18
CA GLU A 99 13.88 -18.68 5.80
C GLU A 99 12.62 -18.16 5.09
N ARG A 100 12.77 -17.04 4.40
CA ARG A 100 11.67 -16.37 3.73
C ARG A 100 11.13 -17.39 2.75
N LEU A 101 9.89 -17.84 2.98
CA LEU A 101 9.23 -18.87 2.17
C LEU A 101 9.55 -18.61 0.69
N MET A 102 10.39 -19.47 0.10
CA MET A 102 10.83 -19.29 -1.28
C MET A 102 9.64 -19.53 -2.21
N THR A 103 8.91 -18.47 -2.51
CA THR A 103 7.72 -18.54 -3.36
C THR A 103 8.15 -18.52 -4.83
N LYS A 104 7.81 -19.57 -5.58
CA LYS A 104 8.02 -19.62 -7.04
C LYS A 104 6.86 -18.92 -7.76
N LEU A 105 7.15 -17.79 -8.42
CA LEU A 105 6.18 -17.08 -9.25
C LEU A 105 6.05 -17.76 -10.62
N TRP A 106 4.90 -18.38 -10.90
CA TRP A 106 4.65 -19.07 -12.17
C TRP A 106 4.23 -18.13 -13.32
N LEU A 107 3.54 -17.03 -13.01
CA LEU A 107 3.00 -16.09 -13.98
C LEU A 107 3.01 -14.66 -13.43
N ASN A 108 3.37 -13.69 -14.26
CA ASN A 108 3.35 -12.26 -13.91
C ASN A 108 2.64 -11.43 -14.99
N GLU A 109 1.34 -11.24 -14.83
CA GLU A 109 0.56 -10.34 -15.68
C GLU A 109 0.23 -9.03 -14.95
N ARG A 110 0.07 -9.10 -13.62
CA ARG A 110 -0.23 -7.94 -12.77
C ARG A 110 0.91 -6.93 -12.82
N ARG A 111 0.54 -5.69 -13.12
CA ARG A 111 1.43 -4.52 -13.07
C ARG A 111 1.55 -4.04 -11.61
N THR A 112 2.77 -4.10 -11.06
CA THR A 112 3.12 -3.61 -9.72
C THR A 112 4.39 -2.76 -9.81
N GLY A 113 4.58 -1.85 -8.84
CA GLY A 113 5.69 -0.89 -8.80
C GLY A 113 5.24 0.55 -8.96
N VAL A 114 6.20 1.44 -9.23
CA VAL A 114 5.96 2.88 -9.38
C VAL A 114 5.67 3.21 -10.84
N TYR A 115 4.59 3.96 -11.07
CA TYR A 115 4.18 4.45 -12.37
C TYR A 115 3.99 5.96 -12.34
N MET A 116 4.19 6.61 -13.49
CA MET A 116 4.04 8.04 -13.64
C MET A 116 3.40 8.35 -14.99
N ARG A 117 2.53 9.34 -15.03
CA ARG A 117 1.97 9.89 -16.27
C ARG A 117 1.75 11.39 -16.13
N ASN A 118 2.10 12.13 -17.18
CA ASN A 118 1.85 13.57 -17.28
C ASN A 118 0.66 13.83 -18.21
N PHE A 119 -0.15 14.82 -17.86
CA PHE A 119 -1.28 15.29 -18.64
C PHE A 119 -1.10 16.77 -18.93
N TYR A 120 -1.06 17.10 -20.21
CA TYR A 120 -0.97 18.48 -20.67
C TYR A 120 -2.37 19.00 -21.03
N PHE A 121 -2.71 20.17 -20.51
CA PHE A 121 -3.94 20.89 -20.82
C PHE A 121 -3.62 22.03 -21.81
N PRO A 122 -4.25 22.06 -22.99
CA PRO A 122 -3.93 23.05 -24.02
C PRO A 122 -4.42 24.47 -23.69
N ILE A 123 -5.29 24.62 -22.69
CA ILE A 123 -5.85 25.87 -22.22
C ILE A 123 -5.44 26.05 -20.76
N ALA A 124 -5.39 27.30 -20.29
CA ALA A 124 -5.25 27.59 -18.87
C ALA A 124 -6.31 26.83 -18.05
N VAL A 125 -5.90 26.42 -16.86
CA VAL A 125 -6.72 25.67 -15.91
C VAL A 125 -6.53 26.26 -14.52
N ASP A 126 -7.53 26.10 -13.68
CA ASP A 126 -7.43 26.42 -12.26
C ASP A 126 -6.68 25.28 -11.54
N THR A 127 -5.41 25.53 -11.22
CA THR A 127 -4.53 24.57 -10.56
C THR A 127 -4.89 24.32 -9.11
N ASP A 128 -5.58 25.27 -8.47
CA ASP A 128 -5.88 25.27 -7.04
C ASP A 128 -7.24 24.61 -6.75
N ALA A 129 -8.19 24.68 -7.70
CA ALA A 129 -9.53 24.10 -7.58
C ALA A 129 -9.64 22.64 -8.07
N ILE A 130 -8.54 21.87 -8.05
CA ILE A 130 -8.56 20.46 -8.45
C ILE A 130 -9.37 19.60 -7.47
N GLN A 131 -10.24 18.72 -8.00
CA GLN A 131 -11.00 17.78 -7.17
C GLN A 131 -10.64 16.35 -7.53
N VAL A 132 -10.44 15.52 -6.49
CA VAL A 132 -9.96 14.15 -6.66
C VAL A 132 -10.79 13.17 -5.86
N ARG A 133 -11.13 12.03 -6.47
CA ARG A 133 -11.86 10.93 -5.82
C ARG A 133 -11.25 9.59 -6.21
N LEU A 134 -10.95 8.75 -5.22
CA LEU A 134 -10.54 7.36 -5.43
C LEU A 134 -11.65 6.42 -4.94
N ARG A 135 -12.16 5.58 -5.84
CA ARG A 135 -13.15 4.54 -5.52
C ARG A 135 -12.87 3.29 -6.34
N GLN A 136 -12.81 2.14 -5.66
CA GLN A 136 -12.70 0.82 -6.31
C GLN A 136 -11.54 0.71 -7.32
N GLY A 137 -10.38 1.30 -7.00
CA GLY A 137 -9.22 1.30 -7.89
C GLY A 137 -9.37 2.20 -9.12
N LEU A 138 -10.30 3.15 -9.12
CA LEU A 138 -10.43 4.17 -10.16
C LEU A 138 -10.26 5.56 -9.54
N LEU A 139 -9.23 6.28 -9.99
CA LEU A 139 -8.98 7.66 -9.62
C LEU A 139 -9.68 8.59 -10.60
N LYS A 140 -10.54 9.46 -10.09
CA LYS A 140 -11.27 10.47 -10.85
C LYS A 140 -10.72 11.84 -10.47
N VAL A 141 -10.24 12.58 -11.47
CA VAL A 141 -9.68 13.92 -11.30
C VAL A 141 -10.51 14.90 -12.13
N LEU A 142 -10.94 15.98 -11.50
CA LEU A 142 -11.62 17.11 -12.12
C LEU A 142 -10.70 18.33 -12.05
N VAL A 143 -10.42 18.91 -13.21
CA VAL A 143 -9.61 20.12 -13.38
C VAL A 143 -10.47 21.17 -14.06
N SER A 144 -10.79 22.27 -13.37
CA SER A 144 -11.56 23.38 -13.94
C SER A 144 -10.72 24.18 -14.95
N LYS A 145 -11.37 24.71 -15.99
CA LYS A 145 -10.78 25.66 -16.94
C LYS A 145 -10.84 27.08 -16.41
#